data_AF-A0A178IJF8-F1
#
_entry.id   AF-A0A178IJF8-F1
#
_cell.length_a   1.000
_cell.length_b   1.000
_cell.length_c   1.000
_cell.angle_alpha   90.00
_cell.angle_beta   90.00
_cell.angle_gamma   90.00
#
_symmetry.space_group_name_H-M   'P 1'
#
loop_
_entity.id
_entity.type
_entity.pdbx_description
1 polymer ?
#
loop_
_entity_poly.entity_id
_entity_poly.type
_entity_poly.pdbx_seq_one_letter_code
_entity_poly.pdbx_strand_id
1 'polypeptide(L)' 'MKTKGVSFLSLLGLLFIGLKLGGAIGWSWWWVLAPLWMPAALAAFLFMLIGIIAVICDGDIRKYVRRS' A
#
# COMPACT_ATOMS: atom_id res chain seq x y z
N MET A 1 15.28 22.29 13.20
CA MET A 1 15.12 22.09 11.74
C MET A 1 14.64 20.67 11.51
N LYS A 2 13.47 20.46 10.91
CA LYS A 2 12.95 19.11 10.67
C LYS A 2 13.56 18.61 9.36
N THR A 3 14.68 17.91 9.45
CA THR A 3 15.31 17.25 8.31
C THR A 3 14.31 16.26 7.73
N LYS A 4 13.80 16.55 6.52
CA LYS A 4 13.03 15.59 5.74
C LYS A 4 14.04 14.60 5.16
N GLY A 5 14.44 13.62 5.98
CA GLY A 5 15.33 12.55 5.53
C GLY A 5 14.69 11.84 4.36
N VAL A 6 15.38 11.82 3.22
CA VAL A 6 14.94 11.06 2.05
C VAL A 6 14.88 9.60 2.47
N SER A 7 13.69 9.00 2.42
CA SER A 7 13.54 7.60 2.79
C SER A 7 14.34 6.75 1.82
N PHE A 8 15.18 5.86 2.33
CA PHE A 8 15.98 4.90 1.54
C PHE A 8 15.14 4.18 0.46
N LEU A 9 13.86 3.96 0.75
CA LEU A 9 12.84 3.44 -0.17
C LEU A 9 12.70 4.25 -1.47
N SER A 10 12.75 5.58 -1.43
CA SER A 10 12.69 6.43 -2.63
C SER A 10 13.95 6.30 -3.49
N LEU A 11 15.12 6.18 -2.85
CA LEU A 11 16.38 6.00 -3.55
C LEU A 11 16.46 4.61 -4.22
N LEU A 12 15.97 3.57 -3.52
CA LEU A 12 15.87 2.22 -4.04
C LEU A 12 14.86 2.13 -5.19
N GLY A 13 13.72 2.84 -5.09
CA GLY A 13 12.75 2.96 -6.18
C GLY A 13 13.33 3.62 -7.42
N LEU A 14 14.11 4.69 -7.25
CA LEU A 14 14.78 5.37 -8.36
C LEU A 14 15.89 4.50 -8.98
N LEU A 15 16.62 3.73 -8.17
CA LEU A 15 17.64 2.78 -8.64
C LEU A 15 17.03 1.67 -9.52
N PHE A 16 15.88 1.10 -9.11
CA PHE A 16 15.17 0.09 -9.90
C PHE A 16 14.65 0.64 -11.24
N ILE A 17 14.19 1.89 -11.27
CA ILE A 17 13.80 2.60 -12.49
C ILE A 17 15.02 2.77 -13.41
N GLY A 18 16.15 3.24 -12.87
CA GLY A 18 17.40 3.39 -13.62
C GLY A 18 17.92 2.07 -14.22
N LEU A 19 17.87 0.97 -13.46
CA LEU A 19 18.30 -0.36 -13.93
C LEU A 19 17.44 -0.89 -15.09
N LYS A 20 16.14 -0.57 -15.09
CA LYS A 20 15.22 -0.94 -16.19
C LYS A 20 15.49 -0.15 -17.46
N LEU A 21 15.70 1.17 -17.34
CA LEU A 21 16.09 2.03 -18.46
C LEU A 21 17.46 1.66 -19.02
N GLY A 22 18.37 1.15 -18.18
CA GLY A 22 19.65 0.57 -18.58
C GLY A 22 19.55 -0.78 -19.31
N GLY A 23 18.34 -1.28 -19.58
CA GLY A 23 18.13 -2.50 -20.37
C GLY A 23 18.51 -3.81 -19.67
N ALA A 24 18.85 -3.77 -18.37
CA ALA A 24 19.28 -4.96 -17.62
C ALA A 24 18.14 -5.95 -17.33
N ILE A 25 16.87 -5.51 -17.39
CA ILE A 25 15.70 -6.33 -17.01
C ILE A 25 14.53 -6.09 -17.98
N GLY A 26 14.22 -7.09 -18.82
CA GLY A 26 13.08 -7.08 -19.75
C GLY A 26 11.72 -7.47 -19.13
N TRP A 27 11.63 -7.54 -17.81
CA TRP A 27 10.42 -8.04 -17.12
C TRP A 27 9.26 -7.03 -17.17
N SER A 28 8.09 -7.38 -16.64
CA SER A 28 6.93 -6.46 -16.60
C SER A 28 7.19 -5.25 -15.71
N TRP A 29 6.68 -4.07 -16.10
CA TRP A 29 6.73 -2.85 -15.28
C TRP A 29 6.14 -3.04 -13.88
N TRP A 30 5.18 -3.96 -13.75
CA TRP A 30 4.62 -4.38 -12.47
C TRP A 30 5.71 -4.82 -11.45
N TRP A 31 6.76 -5.52 -11.86
CA TRP A 31 7.81 -5.92 -10.91
C TRP A 31 8.80 -4.83 -10.54
N VAL A 32 8.96 -3.83 -11.42
CA VAL A 32 9.94 -2.73 -11.19
C VAL A 32 9.45 -1.74 -10.18
N LEU A 33 8.15 -1.53 -10.12
CA LEU A 33 7.57 -0.66 -9.13
C LEU A 33 7.10 -1.45 -7.87
N ALA A 34 7.23 -2.78 -7.82
CA ALA A 34 6.96 -3.59 -6.62
C ALA A 34 7.55 -3.01 -5.31
N PRO A 35 8.82 -2.52 -5.26
CA PRO A 35 9.33 -1.85 -4.07
C PRO A 35 8.63 -0.53 -3.74
N LEU A 36 8.06 0.16 -4.73
CA LEU A 36 7.34 1.42 -4.58
C LEU A 36 5.90 1.21 -4.06
N TRP A 37 5.19 0.16 -4.51
CA TRP A 37 3.82 -0.13 -4.04
C TRP A 37 3.74 -1.18 -2.96
N MET A 38 4.81 -1.88 -2.57
CA MET A 38 4.79 -2.67 -1.34
C MET A 38 4.16 -1.94 -0.14
N PRO A 39 4.59 -0.70 0.19
CA PRO A 39 3.93 0.07 1.25
C PRO A 39 2.50 0.50 0.91
N ALA A 40 2.20 0.83 -0.36
CA ALA A 40 0.86 1.22 -0.80
C ALA A 40 -0.15 0.05 -0.76
N ALA A 41 0.29 -1.15 -1.15
CA ALA A 41 -0.48 -2.39 -1.13
C ALA A 41 -0.74 -2.82 0.30
N LEU A 42 0.25 -2.70 1.20
CA LEU A 42 0.05 -2.95 2.62
C LEU A 42 -0.98 -1.98 3.22
N ALA A 43 -0.90 -0.69 2.89
CA ALA A 43 -1.88 0.30 3.32
C ALA A 43 -3.28 0.02 2.78
N ALA A 44 -3.40 -0.34 1.50
CA ALA A 44 -4.67 -0.69 0.87
C ALA A 44 -5.30 -1.94 1.52
N PHE A 45 -4.49 -2.96 1.79
CA PHE A 45 -4.93 -4.17 2.48
C PHE A 45 -5.47 -3.86 3.88
N LEU A 46 -4.77 -3.01 4.63
CA LEU A 46 -5.18 -2.59 5.97
C LEU A 46 -6.50 -1.80 5.93
N PHE A 47 -6.63 -0.87 4.97
CA PHE A 47 -7.86 -0.11 4.75
C PHE A 47 -9.05 -1.02 4.43
N MET A 48 -8.82 -2.03 3.59
CA MET A 48 -9.86 -2.97 3.20
C MET A 48 -10.32 -3.82 4.39
N LEU A 49 -9.37 -4.28 5.23
CA LEU A 49 -9.67 -4.99 6.48
C LEU A 49 -10.52 -4.15 7.43
N ILE A 50 -10.13 -2.89 7.65
CA ILE A 50 -10.87 -1.96 8.51
C ILE A 50 -12.28 -1.71 7.97
N GLY A 51 -12.41 -1.48 6.66
CA GLY A 51 -13.70 -1.29 5.99
C GLY A 51 -14.62 -2.51 6.16
N ILE A 52 -14.10 -3.72 5.98
CA ILE A 52 -14.86 -4.97 6.20
C ILE A 52 -15.34 -5.07 7.65
N ILE A 53 -14.44 -4.84 8.62
CA ILE A 53 -14.80 -4.89 10.05
C ILE A 53 -15.87 -3.85 10.38
N ALA A 54 -15.75 -2.63 9.86
CA ALA A 54 -16.72 -1.56 10.08
C ALA A 54 -18.10 -1.91 9.51
N VAL A 55 -18.16 -2.48 8.30
CA VAL A 55 -19.43 -2.91 7.68
C VAL A 55 -20.08 -4.04 8.46
N ILE A 56 -19.29 -5.02 8.92
CA ILE A 56 -19.79 -6.12 9.76
C ILE A 56 -20.33 -5.56 11.09
N CYS A 57 -19.55 -4.70 11.75
CA CYS A 57 -19.91 -4.11 13.04
C CYS A 57 -21.15 -3.20 12.94
N ASP A 58 -21.31 -2.39 11.89
CA ASP A 58 -22.52 -1.60 11.66
C ASP A 58 -23.75 -2.51 11.51
N GLY A 59 -23.61 -3.59 10.74
CA GLY A 59 -24.67 -4.58 10.53
C GLY A 59 -25.12 -5.24 11.84
N ASP A 60 -24.19 -5.55 12.73
CA ASP A 60 -24.50 -6.12 14.04
C ASP A 60 -25.13 -5.08 14.99
N ILE A 61 -24.58 -3.87 15.07
CA ILE A 61 -25.13 -2.78 15.90
C ILE A 61 -26.59 -2.48 15.54
N ARG A 62 -26.91 -2.43 14.24
CA ARG A 62 -28.28 -2.16 13.77
C ARG A 62 -29.27 -3.26 14.16
N LYS A 63 -28.81 -4.52 14.29
CA LYS A 63 -29.64 -5.64 14.78
C LYS A 63 -29.82 -5.59 16.29
N TYR A 64 -28.78 -5.20 17.04
CA TYR A 64 -28.86 -5.03 18.49
C TYR A 64 -29.84 -3.91 18.88
N VAL A 65 -29.74 -2.73 18.25
CA VAL A 65 -30.60 -1.57 18.54
C VAL A 65 -32.07 -1.80 18.19
N ARG A 66 -32.38 -2.59 17.15
CA ARG A 66 -33.79 -2.81 16.72
C ARG A 66 -34.56 -3.74 17.67
N ARG A 67 -33.88 -4.49 18.54
CA ARG A 67 -34.50 -5.54 19.38
C ARG A 67 -34.85 -5.07 20.80
N SER A 68 -34.58 -3.79 21.12
CA SER A 68 -34.98 -3.07 22.33
C SER A 68 -36.08 -2.07 22.00
#